data_AF-A0A1F7ABB7-F1
#
_entry.id   AF-A0A1F7ABB7-F1
#
_cell.length_a   1.000
_cell.length_b   1.000
_cell.length_c   1.000
_cell.angle_alpha   90.00
_cell.angle_beta   90.00
_cell.angle_gamma   90.00
#
_symmetry.space_group_name_H-M   'P 1'
#
loop_
_entity.id
_entity.type
_entity.pdbx_description
1 polymer ?
#
loop_
_entity_poly.entity_id
_entity_poly.type
_entity_poly.pdbx_seq_one_letter_code
_entity_poly.pdbx_strand_id
1 'polypeptide(L)' 'MENKHLIDLSIKYDLNSTEVSKLIDIIYQAGVSEMESPSFKRIATYICETNLLETPIEEVIEELKRKGLIT' A
#
# COMPACT_ATOMS: atom_id res chain seq x y z
N MET A 1 8.30 16.16 4.47
CA MET A 1 9.06 15.06 5.13
C MET A 1 8.84 13.83 4.26
N GLU A 2 9.89 13.32 3.62
CA GLU A 2 9.77 12.08 2.82
C GLU A 2 9.63 10.88 3.77
N ASN A 3 8.64 10.03 3.54
CA ASN A 3 8.41 8.86 4.38
C ASN A 3 9.46 7.79 4.06
N LYS A 4 10.43 7.60 4.95
CA LYS A 4 11.51 6.63 4.80
C LYS A 4 11.01 5.22 4.45
N HIS A 5 9.85 4.82 4.96
CA HIS A 5 9.28 3.50 4.65
C HIS A 5 8.92 3.33 3.17
N LEU A 6 8.38 4.37 2.53
CA LEU A 6 8.05 4.33 1.11
C LEU A 6 9.30 4.24 0.24
N ILE A 7 10.38 4.92 0.65
CA ILE A 7 11.69 4.82 -0.02
C ILE A 7 12.25 3.40 0.11
N ASP A 8 12.18 2.82 1.32
CA ASP A 8 12.65 1.45 1.55
C ASP A 8 11.84 0.44 0.70
N LEU A 9 10.52 0.62 0.58
CA LEU A 9 9.66 -0.19 -0.28
C LEU A 9 9.97 0.01 -1.77
N SER A 10 10.19 1.25 -2.22
CA SER A 10 10.47 1.51 -3.64
C SER A 10 11.78 0.87 -4.07
N ILE A 11 12.80 0.86 -3.21
CA ILE A 11 14.07 0.17 -3.47
C ILE A 11 13.88 -1.35 -3.42
N LYS A 12 13.17 -1.86 -2.40
CA LYS A 12 13.01 -3.32 -2.19
C LYS A 12 12.19 -4.00 -3.30
N TYR A 13 11.17 -3.31 -3.81
CA TYR A 13 10.24 -3.85 -4.81
C TYR A 13 10.39 -3.19 -6.19
N ASP A 14 11.47 -2.43 -6.42
CA ASP A 14 11.77 -1.74 -7.69
C ASP A 14 10.61 -0.85 -8.20
N LEU A 15 9.93 -0.15 -7.27
CA LEU A 15 8.81 0.71 -7.61
C LEU A 15 9.28 2.07 -8.12
N ASN A 16 8.74 2.50 -9.26
CA ASN A 16 8.92 3.86 -9.73
C ASN A 16 7.98 4.85 -9.03
N SER A 17 8.16 6.16 -9.27
CA SER A 17 7.38 7.22 -8.62
C SER A 17 5.87 7.12 -8.88
N THR A 18 5.45 6.60 -10.04
CA THR A 18 4.04 6.38 -10.38
C THR A 18 3.46 5.25 -9.55
N GLU A 19 4.19 4.15 -9.40
CA GLU A 19 3.77 3.00 -8.61
C GLU A 19 3.72 3.33 -7.11
N VAL A 20 4.68 4.09 -6.61
CA VAL A 20 4.65 4.60 -5.23
C VAL A 20 3.41 5.48 -5.02
N SER A 21 3.08 6.35 -5.97
CA SER A 21 1.88 7.19 -5.89
C SER A 21 0.61 6.33 -5.90
N LYS A 22 0.54 5.32 -6.77
CA LYS A 22 -0.57 4.37 -6.83
C LYS A 22 -0.74 3.58 -5.53
N LEU A 23 0.37 3.12 -4.93
CA LEU A 23 0.37 2.43 -3.64
C LEU A 23 -0.25 3.29 -2.55
N ILE A 24 0.15 4.55 -2.47
CA ILE A 24 -0.40 5.52 -1.50
C ILE A 24 -1.90 5.70 -1.74
N ASP A 25 -2.32 5.91 -2.99
CA ASP A 25 -3.72 6.11 -3.34
C ASP A 25 -4.59 4.90 -2.97
N ILE A 26 -4.11 3.67 -3.19
CA ILE A 26 -4.81 2.45 -2.78
C ILE A 26 -5.03 2.45 -1.27
N ILE A 27 -3.99 2.73 -0.48
CA ILE A 27 -4.05 2.69 0.99
C ILE A 27 -4.97 3.80 1.53
N TYR A 28 -4.95 4.97 0.90
CA TYR A 28 -5.88 6.06 1.23
C TYR A 28 -7.33 5.72 0.90
N GLN A 29 -7.59 5.08 -0.24
CA GLN A 29 -8.93 4.59 -0.59
C GLN A 29 -9.38 3.45 0.33
N ALA A 30 -8.44 2.70 0.90
CA ALA A 30 -8.70 1.72 1.94
C ALA A 30 -9.03 2.34 3.32
N GLY A 31 -9.03 3.67 3.43
CA GLY A 31 -9.40 4.41 4.63
C GLY A 31 -8.24 4.69 5.60
N VAL A 32 -7.00 4.39 5.23
CA VAL A 32 -5.82 4.59 6.09
C VAL A 32 -5.03 5.81 5.62
N SER A 33 -5.34 6.98 6.17
CA SER A 33 -4.75 8.26 5.76
C SER A 33 -3.42 8.61 6.43
N GLU A 34 -3.06 7.94 7.53
CA GLU A 34 -1.85 8.28 8.29
C GLU A 34 -0.66 7.44 7.81
N MET A 35 0.20 8.04 6.96
CA MET A 35 1.33 7.33 6.33
C MET A 35 2.36 6.73 7.29
N GLU A 36 2.51 7.29 8.50
CA GLU A 36 3.45 6.77 9.50
C GLU A 36 2.84 5.66 10.38
N SER A 37 1.53 5.46 10.29
CA SER A 37 0.79 4.49 11.10
C SER A 37 1.24 3.05 10.84
N PRO A 38 1.14 2.16 11.85
CA PRO A 38 1.41 0.74 11.67
C PRO A 38 0.51 0.10 10.58
N SER A 39 -0.74 0.55 10.48
CA SER A 39 -1.69 0.06 9.48
C SER A 39 -1.22 0.38 8.06
N PHE A 40 -0.77 1.62 7.82
CA PHE A 40 -0.27 2.01 6.51
C PHE A 40 0.92 1.16 6.10
N LYS A 41 1.90 1.00 7.00
CA LYS A 41 3.11 0.19 6.74
C LYS A 41 2.77 -1.27 6.43
N ARG A 42 1.83 -1.84 7.19
CA ARG A 42 1.40 -3.23 7.03
C ARG A 42 0.68 -3.46 5.70
N ILE A 43 -0.24 -2.56 5.33
CA ILE A 43 -0.97 -2.63 4.06
C ILE A 43 -0.01 -2.41 2.89
N ALA A 44 0.86 -1.40 2.96
CA ALA A 44 1.85 -1.11 1.93
C ALA A 44 2.74 -2.32 1.66
N THR A 45 3.27 -2.92 2.73
CA THR A 45 4.10 -4.14 2.62
C THR A 45 3.30 -5.28 2.00
N TYR A 46 2.06 -5.52 2.44
CA TYR A 46 1.22 -6.59 1.91
C TYR A 46 0.95 -6.43 0.41
N ILE A 47 0.55 -5.24 -0.03
CA ILE A 47 0.28 -4.95 -1.45
C ILE A 47 1.51 -5.25 -2.31
N CYS A 48 2.70 -4.83 -1.86
CA CYS A 48 3.94 -5.09 -2.57
C CYS A 48 4.32 -6.59 -2.57
N GLU A 49 4.21 -7.28 -1.44
CA GLU A 49 4.53 -8.72 -1.35
C GLU A 49 3.62 -9.62 -2.19
N THR A 50 2.39 -9.19 -2.41
CA THR A 50 1.37 -9.94 -3.16
C THR A 50 1.20 -9.44 -4.60
N ASN A 51 2.01 -8.46 -5.02
CA ASN A 51 1.94 -7.82 -6.34
C ASN A 51 0.53 -7.31 -6.70
N LEU A 52 -0.20 -6.77 -5.71
CA LEU A 52 -1.56 -6.24 -5.89
C LEU A 52 -1.59 -4.85 -6.51
N LEU A 53 -0.43 -4.26 -6.80
CA LEU A 53 -0.31 -2.94 -7.42
C LEU A 53 -0.96 -2.87 -8.81
N GLU A 54 -1.02 -3.99 -9.54
CA GLU A 54 -1.67 -4.06 -10.86
C GLU A 54 -3.14 -4.50 -10.80
N THR A 55 -3.60 -4.94 -9.63
CA THR A 55 -4.97 -5.43 -9.40
C THR A 55 -5.96 -4.28 -9.35
N PRO A 56 -7.20 -4.45 -9.87
CA PRO A 56 -8.27 -3.46 -9.72
C PRO A 56 -8.49 -3.10 -8.25
N ILE A 57 -8.71 -1.82 -7.97
CA ILE A 57 -8.78 -1.30 -6.60
C ILE A 57 -9.86 -2.02 -5.78
N GLU A 58 -11.00 -2.33 -6.37
CA GLU A 58 -12.12 -3.01 -5.71
C GLU A 58 -11.70 -4.39 -5.20
N GLU A 59 -10.96 -5.15 -6.01
CA GLU A 59 -10.42 -6.46 -5.66
C GLU A 59 -9.35 -6.35 -4.57
N VAL A 60 -8.50 -5.32 -4.63
CA VAL A 60 -7.52 -5.04 -3.57
C VAL A 60 -8.22 -4.76 -2.25
N ILE A 61 -9.25 -3.90 -2.24
CA ILE A 61 -10.03 -3.58 -1.03
C ILE A 61 -10.70 -4.84 -0.47
N GLU A 62 -11.31 -5.67 -1.31
CA GLU A 62 -11.90 -6.94 -0.86
C GLU A 62 -10.85 -7.87 -0.24
N GLU A 63 -9.67 -7.97 -0.83
CA GLU A 63 -8.59 -8.81 -0.30
C GLU A 63 -8.05 -8.26 1.03
N LEU A 64 -7.87 -6.95 1.15
CA LEU A 64 -7.46 -6.30 2.40
C LEU A 64 -8.49 -6.54 3.52
N LYS A 65 -9.80 -6.52 3.21
CA LYS A 65 -10.87 -6.88 4.15
C LYS A 65 -10.82 -8.35 4.54
N ARG A 66 -10.66 -9.26 3.58
CA ARG A 66 -10.55 -10.72 3.82
C ARG A 66 -9.37 -11.06 4.72
N LYS A 67 -8.26 -10.32 4.61
CA LYS A 67 -7.08 -10.47 5.46
C LYS A 67 -7.19 -9.74 6.81
N GLY A 68 -8.27 -9.00 7.06
CA GLY A 68 -8.47 -8.22 8.28
C GLY A 68 -7.45 -7.07 8.43
N LEU A 69 -6.95 -6.55 7.32
CA LEU A 69 -6.05 -5.39 7.30
C LEU A 69 -6.80 -4.06 7.37
N ILE A 70 -8.06 -4.07 6.93
CA ILE A 70 -9.00 -2.95 7.01
C ILE A 70 -10.40 -3.49 7.37
N THR A 71 -11.32 -2.59 7.71
CA THR A 71 -12.72 -2.89 8.10
C THR A 71 -13.70 -2.33 7.07
#